data_AF-A0A3C2DUA8-F1
#
_entry.id   AF-A0A3C2DUA8-F1
#
_cell.length_a   1.000
_cell.length_b   1.000
_cell.length_c   1.000
_cell.angle_alpha   90.00
_cell.angle_beta   90.00
_cell.angle_gamma   90.00
#
_symmetry.space_group_name_H-M   'P 1'
#
loop_
_entity.id
_entity.type
_entity.pdbx_description
1 polymer ?
#
loop_
_entity_poly.entity_id
_entity_poly.type
_entity_poly.pdbx_seq_one_letter_code
_entity_poly.pdbx_strand_id
1 'polypeptide(L)'
;GFGRSGQRVIGIEAENWTEWIDTPRALEFSIYPRIAALSEVAWTNLENRRYKDFLKRLEWYKTYLRKKGINYSRVTGKTGISVNKTIYHMGEDGKEFKLSEKRKAAENRVF
;
A
#
# COMPACT_ATOMS: atom_id res chain seq x y z
N GLY A 1 -22.88 -3.32 7.32
CA GLY A 1 -22.02 -3.33 6.12
C GLY A 1 -22.77 -2.78 4.91
N PHE A 2 -22.41 -3.24 3.71
CA PHE A 2 -22.98 -2.80 2.42
C PHE A 2 -24.33 -3.46 2.06
N GLY A 3 -24.87 -4.35 2.90
CA GLY A 3 -26.07 -5.15 2.60
C GLY A 3 -27.41 -4.65 3.15
N ARG A 4 -27.63 -3.33 3.34
CA ARG A 4 -28.92 -2.81 3.85
C ARG A 4 -29.94 -2.63 2.71
N SER A 5 -31.22 -2.87 2.99
CA SER A 5 -32.31 -2.60 2.03
C SER A 5 -32.35 -1.11 1.66
N GLY A 6 -32.51 -0.81 0.36
CA GLY A 6 -32.49 0.55 -0.18
C GLY A 6 -31.10 1.18 -0.35
N GLN A 7 -30.02 0.45 0.00
CA GLN A 7 -28.65 0.92 -0.15
C GLN A 7 -28.16 0.79 -1.60
N ARG A 8 -27.63 1.88 -2.18
CA ARG A 8 -27.06 1.92 -3.54
C ARG A 8 -25.56 1.64 -3.61
N VAL A 9 -24.89 1.58 -2.47
CA VAL A 9 -23.44 1.31 -2.38
C VAL A 9 -23.23 -0.19 -2.26
N ILE A 10 -22.71 -0.82 -3.31
CA ILE A 10 -22.51 -2.29 -3.37
C ILE A 10 -21.20 -2.75 -2.74
N GLY A 11 -20.22 -1.87 -2.58
CA GLY A 11 -18.92 -2.23 -2.05
C GLY A 11 -17.88 -1.13 -2.22
N ILE A 12 -16.62 -1.53 -2.12
CA ILE A 12 -15.44 -0.70 -2.31
C ILE A 12 -14.37 -1.51 -3.04
N GLU A 13 -13.49 -0.82 -3.73
CA GLU A 13 -12.32 -1.40 -4.37
C GLU A 13 -11.09 -0.51 -4.12
N ALA A 14 -9.92 -1.01 -4.52
CA ALA A 14 -8.70 -0.21 -4.57
C ALA A 14 -8.01 -0.50 -5.89
N GLU A 15 -8.04 0.48 -6.77
CA GLU A 15 -7.34 0.47 -8.05
C GLU A 15 -5.86 0.77 -7.81
N ASN A 16 -5.01 0.01 -8.49
CA ASN A 16 -3.58 0.19 -8.39
C ASN A 16 -3.00 0.55 -9.75
N TRP A 17 -2.87 1.86 -9.97
CA TRP A 17 -2.25 2.48 -11.12
C TRP A 17 -0.77 2.08 -11.24
N THR A 18 -0.34 1.69 -12.44
CA THR A 18 0.94 0.99 -12.68
C THR A 18 1.96 1.82 -13.48
N GLU A 19 1.66 3.08 -13.77
CA GLU A 19 2.51 4.01 -14.52
C GLU A 19 3.94 4.09 -13.94
N TRP A 20 4.07 3.91 -12.62
CA TRP A 20 5.33 3.94 -11.87
C TRP A 20 5.68 2.61 -11.21
N ILE A 21 5.05 1.51 -11.62
CA ILE A 21 5.27 0.17 -11.07
C ILE A 21 5.86 -0.70 -12.18
N ASP A 22 7.18 -0.82 -12.19
CA ASP A 22 7.94 -1.48 -13.24
C ASP A 22 8.33 -2.94 -12.90
N THR A 23 8.07 -3.39 -11.67
CA THR A 23 8.36 -4.76 -11.24
C THR A 23 7.24 -5.36 -10.38
N PRO A 24 7.07 -6.69 -10.37
CA PRO A 24 6.15 -7.37 -9.45
C PRO A 24 6.45 -7.07 -7.98
N ARG A 25 7.72 -6.87 -7.64
CA ARG A 25 8.15 -6.55 -6.28
C ARG A 25 7.75 -5.14 -5.87
N ALA A 26 7.76 -4.21 -6.82
CA ALA A 26 7.21 -2.88 -6.65
C ALA A 26 5.69 -2.90 -6.46
N LEU A 27 5.01 -3.76 -7.22
CA LEU A 27 3.57 -3.99 -7.08
C LEU A 27 3.23 -4.49 -5.67
N GLU A 28 3.96 -5.49 -5.17
CA GLU A 28 3.78 -6.00 -3.80
C GLU A 28 3.93 -4.89 -2.75
N PHE A 29 4.93 -4.02 -2.89
CA PHE A 29 5.18 -2.93 -1.93
C PHE A 29 4.05 -1.91 -1.95
N SER A 30 3.52 -1.64 -3.14
CA SER A 30 2.38 -0.75 -3.32
C SER A 30 1.12 -1.34 -2.67
N ILE A 31 0.86 -2.63 -2.83
CA ILE A 31 -0.40 -3.24 -2.40
C ILE A 31 -0.36 -3.59 -0.90
N TYR A 32 0.75 -4.15 -0.41
CA TYR A 32 0.86 -4.62 0.97
C TYR A 32 1.51 -3.56 1.88
N PRO A 33 0.97 -3.36 3.09
CA PRO A 33 -0.13 -4.10 3.73
C PRO A 33 -1.51 -3.44 3.53
N ARG A 34 -1.62 -2.38 2.72
CA ARG A 34 -2.85 -1.58 2.57
C ARG A 34 -4.06 -2.40 2.12
N ILE A 35 -3.85 -3.42 1.29
CA ILE A 35 -4.90 -4.35 0.87
C ILE A 35 -5.58 -5.06 2.04
N ALA A 36 -4.86 -5.35 3.14
CA ALA A 36 -5.46 -5.96 4.32
C ALA A 36 -6.43 -5.00 5.03
N ALA A 37 -6.16 -3.69 4.98
CA ALA A 37 -7.09 -2.68 5.49
C ALA A 37 -8.33 -2.57 4.59
N LEU A 38 -8.17 -2.62 3.26
CA LEU A 38 -9.29 -2.67 2.33
C LEU A 38 -10.19 -3.88 2.62
N SER A 39 -9.60 -5.08 2.74
CA SER A 39 -10.35 -6.31 3.03
C SER A 39 -11.12 -6.23 4.34
N GLU A 40 -10.55 -5.64 5.39
CA GLU A 40 -11.24 -5.40 6.67
C GLU A 40 -12.46 -4.47 6.48
N VAL A 41 -12.34 -3.39 5.70
CA VAL A 41 -13.43 -2.46 5.45
C VAL A 41 -14.52 -3.08 4.56
N ALA A 42 -14.12 -3.87 3.58
CA ALA A 42 -14.99 -4.55 2.64
C ALA A 42 -15.83 -5.64 3.33
N TRP A 43 -15.22 -6.41 4.23
CA TRP A 43 -15.82 -7.62 4.79
C TRP A 43 -16.38 -7.44 6.21
N THR A 44 -15.68 -6.72 7.08
CA THR A 44 -16.04 -6.65 8.51
C THR A 44 -17.14 -5.63 8.72
N ASN A 45 -18.18 -6.00 9.48
CA ASN A 45 -19.23 -5.05 9.85
C ASN A 45 -18.67 -3.87 10.67
N LEU A 46 -19.30 -2.71 10.53
CA LEU A 46 -18.80 -1.45 11.09
C LEU A 46 -18.67 -1.52 12.62
N GLU A 47 -19.64 -2.16 13.29
CA GLU A 47 -19.66 -2.36 14.74
C GLU A 47 -18.48 -3.18 15.26
N ASN A 48 -17.84 -3.98 14.41
CA ASN A 48 -16.70 -4.83 14.76
C ASN A 48 -15.34 -4.25 14.33
N ARG A 49 -15.32 -3.14 13.58
CA ARG A 49 -14.07 -2.50 13.17
C ARG A 49 -13.48 -1.72 14.35
N ARG A 50 -12.30 -2.14 14.81
CA ARG A 50 -11.54 -1.45 15.86
C ARG A 50 -10.11 -1.26 15.39
N TYR A 51 -9.70 -0.01 15.16
CA TYR A 51 -8.39 0.31 14.61
C TYR A 51 -7.23 -0.29 15.42
N LYS A 52 -7.28 -0.19 16.76
CA LYS A 52 -6.25 -0.77 17.64
C LYS A 52 -6.17 -2.30 17.53
N ASP A 53 -7.30 -2.98 17.34
CA ASP A 53 -7.33 -4.43 17.13
C ASP A 53 -6.78 -4.81 15.75
N PHE A 54 -7.21 -4.08 14.71
CA PHE A 54 -6.69 -4.25 13.36
C PHE A 54 -5.16 -4.11 13.32
N LEU A 55 -4.58 -3.11 14.00
CA LEU A 55 -3.13 -2.96 14.06
C LEU A 55 -2.45 -4.17 14.70
N LYS A 56 -3.01 -4.76 15.76
CA LYS A 56 -2.47 -5.99 16.37
C LYS A 56 -2.49 -7.15 15.38
N ARG A 57 -3.61 -7.38 14.68
CA ARG A 57 -3.72 -8.42 13.65
C ARG A 57 -2.79 -8.16 12.46
N LEU A 58 -2.63 -6.90 12.08
CA LEU A 58 -1.73 -6.49 11.00
C LEU A 58 -0.28 -6.81 11.32
N GLU A 59 0.18 -6.57 12.55
CA GLU A 59 1.55 -6.92 12.96
C GLU A 59 1.80 -8.45 12.92
N TRP A 60 0.82 -9.25 13.32
CA TRP A 60 0.88 -10.70 13.11
C TRP A 60 0.92 -11.07 11.63
N TYR A 61 0.09 -10.44 10.80
CA TYR A 61 0.05 -10.69 9.36
C TYR A 61 1.36 -10.30 8.66
N LYS A 62 2.02 -9.21 9.07
CA LYS A 62 3.35 -8.82 8.57
C LYS A 62 4.41 -9.90 8.83
N THR A 63 4.29 -10.67 9.90
CA THR A 63 5.18 -11.82 10.12
C THR A 63 4.97 -12.93 9.09
N TYR A 64 3.74 -13.18 8.67
CA TYR A 64 3.44 -14.08 7.55
C TYR A 64 4.02 -13.54 6.23
N LEU A 65 3.78 -12.26 5.91
CA LEU A 65 4.31 -11.62 4.69
C LEU A 65 5.84 -11.73 4.62
N ARG A 66 6.53 -11.47 5.75
CA ARG A 66 7.98 -11.61 5.86
C ARG A 66 8.45 -13.05 5.61
N LYS A 67 7.79 -14.06 6.21
CA LYS A 67 8.11 -15.48 6.00
C LYS A 67 7.90 -15.92 4.55
N LYS A 68 6.94 -15.33 3.85
CA LYS A 68 6.67 -15.58 2.43
C LYS A 68 7.55 -14.78 1.48
N GLY A 69 8.39 -13.89 1.97
CA GLY A 69 9.26 -13.05 1.14
C GLY A 69 8.52 -11.96 0.36
N ILE A 70 7.26 -11.66 0.72
CA ILE A 70 6.47 -10.61 0.06
C ILE A 70 7.04 -9.25 0.42
N ASN A 71 7.31 -8.42 -0.59
CA ASN A 71 7.82 -7.07 -0.38
C ASN A 71 6.69 -6.13 0.06
N TYR A 72 6.48 -5.91 1.35
CA TYR A 72 5.42 -5.01 1.86
C TYR A 72 6.00 -3.72 2.45
N SER A 73 5.21 -2.63 2.43
CA SER A 73 5.59 -1.37 3.06
C SER A 73 5.75 -1.50 4.58
N ARG A 74 6.92 -1.10 5.08
CA ARG A 74 7.30 -1.17 6.51
C ARG A 74 7.10 0.13 7.26
N VAL A 75 6.55 1.16 6.62
CA VAL A 75 6.35 2.47 7.25
C VAL A 75 5.32 2.37 8.37
N THR A 76 5.71 2.72 9.60
CA THR A 76 4.83 2.74 10.78
C THR A 76 4.82 4.14 11.41
N GLY A 77 3.64 4.61 11.82
CA GLY A 77 3.42 5.95 12.34
C GLY A 77 4.01 6.23 13.72
N LYS A 78 5.27 6.70 13.74
CA LYS A 78 5.83 7.85 14.47
C LYS A 78 7.29 7.92 14.03
N THR A 79 7.54 8.58 12.91
CA THR A 79 8.90 8.92 12.50
C THR A 79 9.39 10.05 13.41
N GLY A 80 9.89 9.68 14.59
CA GLY A 80 10.88 10.50 15.33
C GLY A 80 12.24 10.54 14.62
N ILE A 81 12.31 10.01 13.40
CA ILE A 81 13.45 10.03 12.51
C ILE A 81 13.06 10.96 11.37
N SER A 82 13.71 12.13 11.33
CA SER A 82 13.89 12.89 10.10
C SER A 82 14.66 12.01 9.12
N VAL A 83 13.96 11.11 8.43
CA VAL A 83 14.46 10.60 7.16
C VAL A 83 14.03 11.60 6.12
N ASN A 84 14.93 12.51 5.76
CA ASN A 84 14.91 13.31 4.53
C ASN A 84 15.01 12.43 3.27
N LYS A 85 14.51 11.20 3.32
CA LYS A 85 14.40 10.26 2.22
C LYS A 85 12.94 9.85 2.17
N THR A 86 12.15 10.63 1.44
CA THR A 86 10.83 10.19 1.04
C THR A 86 11.02 8.87 0.29
N ILE A 87 10.51 7.77 0.86
CA ILE A 87 10.63 6.43 0.29
C ILE A 87 9.66 6.36 -0.90
N TYR A 88 9.99 7.01 -2.00
CA TYR A 88 9.29 6.87 -3.28
C TYR A 88 9.80 5.65 -4.07
N HIS A 89 10.37 4.67 -3.39
CA HIS A 89 11.10 3.59 -4.04
C HIS A 89 10.43 2.27 -3.67
N MET A 90 9.72 1.75 -4.65
CA MET A 90 9.03 0.46 -4.58
C MET A 90 10.02 -0.73 -4.71
N GLY A 91 11.31 -0.46 -4.93
CA GLY A 91 12.37 -1.47 -5.05
C GLY A 91 13.35 -1.53 -3.87
N GLU A 92 14.23 -2.53 -3.90
CA GLU A 92 15.15 -2.86 -2.79
C GLU A 92 16.36 -1.93 -2.67
N ASP A 93 16.82 -1.32 -3.77
CA ASP A 93 18.14 -0.68 -3.84
C ASP A 93 18.12 0.82 -4.18
N GLY A 94 16.95 1.39 -4.48
CA GLY A 94 16.77 2.81 -4.80
C GLY A 94 17.35 3.21 -6.17
N LYS A 95 17.78 2.26 -7.01
CA LYS A 95 18.18 2.55 -8.39
C LYS A 95 16.99 3.00 -9.24
N GLU A 96 15.77 2.56 -8.90
CA GLU A 96 14.55 2.97 -9.61
C GLU A 96 14.30 4.49 -9.49
N PHE A 97 14.81 5.16 -8.44
CA PHE A 97 14.73 6.62 -8.31
C PHE A 97 15.36 7.35 -9.49
N LYS A 98 16.60 6.96 -9.82
CA LYS A 98 17.34 7.59 -10.92
C LYS A 98 16.66 7.34 -12.25
N LEU A 99 15.95 6.23 -12.40
CA LEU A 99 15.17 5.91 -13.60
C LEU A 99 13.89 6.75 -13.68
N SER A 100 13.15 6.90 -12.58
CA SER A 100 11.93 7.72 -12.52
C SER A 100 12.23 9.20 -12.79
N GLU A 101 13.28 9.75 -12.17
CA GLU A 101 13.67 11.15 -12.40
C GLU A 101 14.16 11.36 -13.85
N LYS A 102 14.85 10.38 -14.44
CA LYS A 102 15.19 10.42 -15.88
C LYS A 102 13.94 10.42 -16.77
N ARG A 103 12.92 9.60 -16.45
CA ARG A 103 11.65 9.54 -17.20
C ARG A 103 10.88 10.86 -17.11
N LYS A 104 10.72 11.42 -15.90
CA LYS A 104 10.10 12.75 -15.70
C LYS A 104 10.83 13.86 -16.47
N ALA A 105 12.16 13.86 -16.42
CA ALA A 105 12.96 14.83 -17.15
C ALA A 105 12.85 14.67 -18.69
N ALA A 106 12.57 13.45 -19.17
CA ALA A 106 12.33 13.19 -20.59
C ALA A 106 10.92 13.62 -21.03
N GLU A 107 9.88 13.37 -20.23
CA GLU A 107 8.51 13.84 -20.51
C GLU A 107 8.41 15.37 -20.57
N ASN A 108 9.08 16.07 -19.64
CA ASN A 108 9.13 17.54 -19.62
C ASN A 108 9.92 18.16 -20.80
N ARG A 109 10.56 17.36 -21.67
CA ARG A 109 11.21 17.82 -22.90
C ARG A 109 10.37 17.64 -24.16
N VAL A 110 9.21 16.99 -24.04
CA VAL A 110 8.30 16.66 -25.16
C VAL A 110 7.12 17.64 -25.23
N PHE A 111 6.97 18.52 -24.22
CA PHE A 111 6.07 19.68 -24.20
C PHE A 111 6.88 20.97 -24.25
#